data_AF-A0A455W7C0-F1
#
_entry.id   AF-A0A455W7C0-F1
#
_cell.length_a   1.000
_cell.length_b   1.000
_cell.length_c   1.000
_cell.angle_alpha   90.00
_cell.angle_beta   90.00
_cell.angle_gamma   90.00
#
_symmetry.space_group_name_H-M   'P 1'
#
loop_
_entity.id
_entity.type
_entity.pdbx_description
1 polymer ?
#
loop_
_entity_poly.entity_id
_entity_poly.type
_entity_poly.pdbx_seq_one_letter_code
_entity_poly.pdbx_strand_id
1 'polypeptide(L)'
;MFKQLKLKIFALGMALVLPAAGWGEVNFAQKPLAAGGGVDPNLLFVLDDSGSMRWGFMPDDLDANFNIGSNNSNCGNFGTYGGMSLCYYYTNNGRQFLASSHLNKQYYDPSITYAPPLKADGSSFENSSFTAASVNGYDTSASTVNLSTNYRAVMDDYFYKSGYNRGFAISHNANSEAAFYYTFNGGGGCNSNPYPDSCYTKVVVGAAERQNFANWFTYYRTREMSAKAGIGTVFANPDLSSDFRLGWGLINQGRNTVDDATNVRAITNGVRPYDSVRTNFINWLYGVNSTGATPLQRALEGAGQYYEKSERAWLDDPGKSKSSANPARECRISATMLMTDGYYNVGSSYDPDLTVNADNVDGPEITNSAGDSGQYKAVPPFSDSVTSRVTLADIAAHYWKRDLRPDIDNFVPTIDEVRGGSDARSTVGNPAFWQHMMTYGIGFGVEGTVSRDDAVSAVLNGTSVDWWGGNTNQNKINDLLHASMNGRGDFFSAGDPETFRTQLEGLLDQFLGNAGSATGVDFNVASIEADNALVFSSYFEPNGWTGDLEATTLKAGADGRPEAVGGDDSEGWSARTKLNSAVPDDRNILTFDGSRGQPFRWTSVSPKQ
;
A
#
# COMPACT_ATOMS: atom_id res chain seq x y z
N MET A 1 -89.34 10.14 -25.50
CA MET A 1 -88.53 10.86 -26.52
C MET A 1 -87.07 10.64 -26.16
N PHE A 2 -86.46 9.67 -26.82
CA PHE A 2 -85.07 9.25 -26.68
C PHE A 2 -84.19 10.09 -27.62
N LYS A 3 -82.89 10.15 -27.29
CA LYS A 3 -81.73 10.39 -28.17
C LYS A 3 -81.44 11.84 -28.63
N GLN A 4 -80.24 12.30 -28.25
CA GLN A 4 -79.07 12.65 -29.10
C GLN A 4 -78.33 13.85 -28.48
N LEU A 5 -77.17 13.64 -27.84
CA LEU A 5 -75.83 13.70 -28.45
C LEU A 5 -75.50 15.07 -29.06
N LYS A 6 -74.55 15.80 -28.47
CA LYS A 6 -73.34 16.26 -29.16
C LYS A 6 -72.28 16.82 -28.20
N LEU A 7 -71.15 16.15 -28.26
CA LEU A 7 -69.83 16.48 -27.73
C LEU A 7 -69.11 17.47 -28.68
N LYS A 8 -68.52 18.55 -28.15
CA LYS A 8 -67.35 19.29 -28.69
C LYS A 8 -66.69 20.03 -27.51
N ILE A 9 -65.68 19.43 -26.86
CA ILE A 9 -64.21 19.59 -27.06
C ILE A 9 -63.66 20.98 -26.65
N PHE A 10 -62.91 20.94 -25.54
CA PHE A 10 -61.70 21.67 -25.12
C PHE A 10 -61.64 23.20 -25.17
N ALA A 11 -61.56 23.79 -23.97
CA ALA A 11 -60.75 24.98 -23.71
C ALA A 11 -59.98 24.77 -22.39
N LEU A 12 -58.66 24.97 -22.52
CA LEU A 12 -57.56 24.82 -21.57
C LEU A 12 -57.82 25.39 -20.17
N GLY A 13 -57.47 24.60 -19.14
CA GLY A 13 -57.41 25.04 -17.75
C GLY A 13 -56.15 25.85 -17.47
N MET A 14 -56.33 26.99 -16.80
CA MET A 14 -55.26 27.77 -16.19
C MET A 14 -55.48 27.70 -14.67
N ALA A 15 -54.94 26.65 -14.05
CA ALA A 15 -54.90 26.51 -12.60
C ALA A 15 -53.66 27.24 -12.08
N LEU A 16 -53.87 28.17 -11.14
CA LEU A 16 -52.83 28.82 -10.36
C LEU A 16 -51.90 27.76 -9.74
N VAL A 17 -50.64 27.73 -10.16
CA VAL A 17 -49.55 27.07 -9.44
C VAL A 17 -49.05 28.06 -8.40
N LEU A 18 -49.37 27.82 -7.12
CA LEU A 18 -48.65 28.42 -6.01
C LEU A 18 -47.26 27.78 -5.98
N PRO A 19 -46.15 28.55 -5.96
CA PRO A 19 -44.83 27.96 -5.78
C PRO A 19 -44.75 27.45 -4.34
N ALA A 20 -44.84 26.13 -4.16
CA ALA A 20 -44.31 25.50 -2.97
C ALA A 20 -42.80 25.69 -3.04
N ALA A 21 -42.26 26.60 -2.22
CA ALA A 21 -40.84 26.64 -1.94
C ALA A 21 -40.51 25.29 -1.27
N GLY A 22 -40.05 24.33 -2.07
CA GLY A 22 -39.45 23.11 -1.58
C GLY A 22 -38.21 23.50 -0.81
N TRP A 23 -38.21 23.23 0.50
CA TRP A 23 -37.01 23.29 1.30
C TRP A 23 -36.15 22.13 0.82
N GLY A 24 -35.12 22.44 0.03
CA GLY A 24 -34.10 21.46 -0.34
C GLY A 24 -33.51 20.87 0.93
N GLU A 25 -33.34 19.56 0.93
CA GLU A 25 -32.62 18.85 1.98
C GLU A 25 -31.25 19.51 2.14
N VAL A 26 -31.04 20.23 3.25
CA VAL A 26 -29.74 20.86 3.55
C VAL A 26 -28.84 19.75 4.06
N ASN A 27 -28.17 19.09 3.11
CA ASN A 27 -27.16 18.10 3.40
C ASN A 27 -25.89 18.84 3.84
N PHE A 28 -25.60 18.82 5.15
CA PHE A 28 -24.33 19.33 5.66
C PHE A 28 -23.24 18.37 5.22
N ALA A 29 -22.22 18.89 4.53
CA ALA A 29 -21.12 18.06 4.06
C ALA A 29 -20.43 17.37 5.26
N GLN A 30 -20.39 16.03 5.23
CA GLN A 30 -19.65 15.19 6.19
C GLN A 30 -18.12 15.31 6.01
N LYS A 31 -17.70 16.00 4.95
CA LYS A 31 -16.33 16.42 4.65
C LYS A 31 -16.35 17.94 4.56
N PRO A 32 -15.31 18.68 5.00
CA PRO A 32 -15.30 20.14 4.90
C PRO A 32 -15.64 20.60 3.47
N LEU A 33 -16.58 21.55 3.34
CA LEU A 33 -17.04 22.07 2.05
C LEU A 33 -15.90 22.75 1.24
N ALA A 34 -14.76 23.01 1.89
CA ALA A 34 -13.51 23.55 1.35
C ALA A 34 -12.39 22.50 1.21
N ALA A 35 -12.69 21.20 1.22
CA ALA A 35 -11.80 20.17 0.69
C ALA A 35 -11.79 20.24 -0.86
N GLY A 36 -11.38 21.39 -1.39
CA GLY A 36 -10.74 21.44 -2.71
C GLY A 36 -9.42 20.68 -2.59
N GLY A 37 -9.25 19.70 -3.47
CA GLY A 37 -8.32 18.58 -3.31
C GLY A 37 -6.90 18.96 -2.89
N GLY A 38 -6.41 18.27 -1.86
CA GLY A 38 -4.98 18.09 -1.69
C GLY A 38 -4.40 17.40 -2.94
N VAL A 39 -3.11 17.56 -3.15
CA VAL A 39 -2.43 16.94 -4.28
C VAL A 39 -2.28 15.43 -4.02
N ASP A 40 -2.95 14.59 -4.82
CA ASP A 40 -2.93 13.13 -4.62
C ASP A 40 -1.49 12.59 -4.45
N PRO A 41 -1.20 11.83 -3.40
CA PRO A 41 0.10 11.22 -3.22
C PRO A 41 0.36 10.15 -4.30
N ASN A 42 1.62 9.98 -4.67
CA ASN A 42 2.07 8.91 -5.54
C ASN A 42 2.44 7.68 -4.72
N LEU A 43 1.91 6.53 -5.10
CA LEU A 43 2.27 5.22 -4.57
C LEU A 43 2.75 4.32 -5.72
N LEU A 44 4.01 3.89 -5.67
CA LEU A 44 4.53 2.82 -6.51
C LEU A 44 4.48 1.49 -5.76
N PHE A 45 3.88 0.47 -6.37
CA PHE A 45 3.87 -0.89 -5.84
C PHE A 45 4.77 -1.81 -6.67
N VAL A 46 5.84 -2.33 -6.08
CA VAL A 46 6.78 -3.24 -6.74
C VAL A 46 6.63 -4.64 -6.15
N LEU A 47 6.09 -5.56 -6.95
CA LEU A 47 5.81 -6.93 -6.55
C LEU A 47 7.01 -7.85 -6.79
N ASP A 48 7.21 -8.79 -5.86
CA ASP A 48 8.15 -9.89 -6.02
C ASP A 48 7.61 -10.90 -7.03
N ASP A 49 8.36 -11.11 -8.11
CA ASP A 49 8.10 -12.13 -9.11
C ASP A 49 9.24 -13.15 -9.20
N SER A 50 10.00 -13.34 -8.13
CA SER A 50 11.08 -14.33 -8.08
C SER A 50 10.57 -15.77 -8.00
N GLY A 51 11.42 -16.73 -8.37
CA GLY A 51 11.04 -18.15 -8.38
C GLY A 51 10.53 -18.69 -7.04
N SER A 52 10.94 -18.12 -5.90
CA SER A 52 10.48 -18.52 -4.56
C SER A 52 9.00 -18.27 -4.33
N MET A 53 8.42 -17.28 -5.01
CA MET A 53 6.99 -16.98 -4.94
C MET A 53 6.11 -18.17 -5.38
N ARG A 54 6.67 -19.10 -6.15
CA ARG A 54 5.97 -20.32 -6.60
C ARG A 54 5.87 -21.40 -5.53
N TRP A 55 6.58 -21.26 -4.43
CA TRP A 55 6.69 -22.30 -3.43
C TRP A 55 5.39 -22.45 -2.64
N GLY A 56 4.97 -23.69 -2.46
CA GLY A 56 3.90 -24.10 -1.55
C GLY A 56 4.39 -24.31 -0.12
N PHE A 57 5.59 -23.79 0.21
CA PHE A 57 6.15 -23.85 1.54
C PHE A 57 6.81 -22.54 1.98
N MET A 58 6.74 -22.25 3.28
CA MET A 58 7.49 -21.17 3.92
C MET A 58 7.63 -21.46 5.44
N PRO A 59 8.71 -20.99 6.11
CA PRO A 59 9.80 -20.16 5.60
C PRO A 59 10.79 -20.93 4.71
N ASP A 60 11.74 -20.21 4.10
CA ASP A 60 12.81 -20.76 3.25
C ASP A 60 13.68 -21.81 3.95
N ASP A 61 13.89 -21.67 5.26
CA ASP A 61 14.72 -22.58 6.07
C ASP A 61 14.19 -24.03 6.08
N LEU A 62 12.94 -24.25 5.67
CA LEU A 62 12.42 -25.60 5.44
C LEU A 62 13.20 -26.34 4.35
N ASP A 63 13.75 -25.64 3.35
CA ASP A 63 14.53 -26.26 2.26
C ASP A 63 15.75 -27.04 2.76
N ALA A 64 16.38 -26.57 3.84
CA ALA A 64 17.50 -27.28 4.44
C ALA A 64 17.09 -28.63 5.08
N ASN A 65 15.80 -28.84 5.32
CA ASN A 65 15.29 -29.94 6.13
C ASN A 65 14.58 -31.04 5.32
N PHE A 66 14.07 -30.75 4.11
CA PHE A 66 13.51 -31.80 3.26
C PHE A 66 14.53 -32.27 2.21
N ASN A 67 15.08 -33.48 2.40
CA ASN A 67 16.03 -34.06 1.46
C ASN A 67 15.34 -34.52 0.15
N ILE A 68 15.46 -33.77 -0.93
CA ILE A 68 15.03 -34.18 -2.29
C ILE A 68 16.21 -34.35 -3.26
N GLY A 69 17.44 -34.36 -2.73
CA GLY A 69 18.68 -34.34 -3.50
C GLY A 69 19.07 -32.93 -3.95
N SER A 70 20.38 -32.71 -4.15
CA SER A 70 20.95 -31.40 -4.51
C SER A 70 20.47 -30.89 -5.88
N ASN A 71 20.08 -31.78 -6.77
CA ASN A 71 19.61 -31.47 -8.11
C ASN A 71 18.24 -32.08 -8.43
N ASN A 72 17.37 -32.21 -7.42
CA ASN A 72 16.15 -32.99 -7.53
C ASN A 72 16.45 -34.44 -8.01
N SER A 73 17.67 -34.93 -7.71
CA SER A 73 18.24 -36.19 -8.21
C SER A 73 17.49 -37.43 -7.73
N ASN A 74 16.68 -37.27 -6.69
CA ASN A 74 15.87 -38.32 -6.10
C ASN A 74 14.49 -38.44 -6.78
N CYS A 75 14.27 -37.75 -7.90
CA CYS A 75 13.05 -37.78 -8.71
C CYS A 75 12.89 -39.10 -9.49
N GLY A 76 12.80 -40.22 -8.77
CA GLY A 76 12.55 -41.54 -9.35
C GLY A 76 11.10 -41.77 -9.78
N ASN A 77 10.16 -40.99 -9.23
CA ASN A 77 8.73 -41.01 -9.56
C ASN A 77 8.31 -39.62 -10.02
N PHE A 78 7.71 -39.51 -11.21
CA PHE A 78 7.29 -38.23 -11.79
C PHE A 78 6.11 -38.41 -12.73
N GLY A 79 5.40 -37.32 -13.00
CA GLY A 79 4.32 -37.31 -13.98
C GLY A 79 3.65 -35.95 -14.10
N THR A 80 2.51 -35.94 -14.78
CA THR A 80 1.67 -34.75 -14.90
C THR A 80 0.60 -34.74 -13.81
N TYR A 81 0.51 -33.63 -13.07
CA TYR A 81 -0.49 -33.41 -12.04
C TYR A 81 -1.14 -32.04 -12.23
N GLY A 82 -2.44 -31.99 -12.52
CA GLY A 82 -3.14 -30.72 -12.74
C GLY A 82 -2.47 -29.84 -13.81
N GLY A 83 -1.94 -30.45 -14.88
CA GLY A 83 -1.19 -29.76 -15.93
C GLY A 83 0.30 -29.49 -15.63
N MET A 84 0.73 -29.65 -14.37
CA MET A 84 2.12 -29.41 -13.94
C MET A 84 2.96 -30.68 -14.10
N SER A 85 4.23 -30.53 -14.50
CA SER A 85 5.20 -31.63 -14.58
C SER A 85 5.96 -31.71 -13.25
N LEU A 86 5.67 -32.74 -12.44
CA LEU A 86 6.11 -32.81 -11.05
C LEU A 86 6.85 -34.11 -10.74
N CYS A 87 7.85 -34.00 -9.87
CA CYS A 87 8.39 -35.12 -9.11
C CYS A 87 7.49 -35.45 -7.91
N TYR A 88 7.31 -36.73 -7.62
CA TYR A 88 6.46 -37.20 -6.53
C TYR A 88 7.30 -37.79 -5.39
N TYR A 89 7.19 -37.17 -4.21
CA TYR A 89 7.94 -37.57 -3.03
C TYR A 89 7.02 -38.11 -1.91
N TYR A 90 7.61 -38.96 -1.09
CA TYR A 90 6.98 -39.60 0.05
C TYR A 90 6.86 -38.59 1.20
N THR A 91 5.65 -38.44 1.75
CA THR A 91 5.46 -37.74 3.03
C THR A 91 6.00 -38.54 4.21
N ASN A 92 5.80 -39.86 4.21
CA ASN A 92 6.19 -40.82 5.26
C ASN A 92 7.70 -41.17 5.28
N ASN A 93 8.54 -40.22 4.89
CA ASN A 93 10.00 -40.35 4.94
C ASN A 93 10.62 -38.97 5.24
N GLY A 94 10.21 -38.39 6.37
CA GLY A 94 10.76 -37.15 6.93
C GLY A 94 10.25 -35.88 6.24
N ARG A 95 9.00 -35.86 5.76
CA ARG A 95 8.42 -34.70 5.05
C ARG A 95 7.00 -34.37 5.49
N GLN A 96 6.47 -34.98 6.55
CA GLN A 96 5.10 -34.69 7.00
C GLN A 96 4.93 -33.21 7.42
N PHE A 97 5.96 -32.61 7.98
CA PHE A 97 5.96 -31.20 8.38
C PHE A 97 5.66 -30.22 7.25
N LEU A 98 5.99 -30.57 6.00
CA LEU A 98 5.69 -29.73 4.83
C LEU A 98 4.20 -29.61 4.54
N ALA A 99 3.40 -30.59 4.95
CA ALA A 99 1.94 -30.57 4.82
C ALA A 99 1.26 -30.28 6.17
N SER A 100 1.89 -29.47 7.03
CA SER A 100 1.37 -29.01 8.32
C SER A 100 1.55 -27.50 8.47
N SER A 101 0.51 -26.78 8.89
CA SER A 101 0.59 -25.34 9.18
C SER A 101 1.47 -25.00 10.39
N HIS A 102 1.92 -26.00 11.15
CA HIS A 102 2.82 -25.79 12.28
C HIS A 102 4.18 -25.23 11.84
N LEU A 103 4.85 -25.88 10.87
CA LEU A 103 6.13 -25.40 10.33
C LEU A 103 5.96 -24.74 8.97
N ASN A 104 5.13 -25.30 8.09
CA ASN A 104 4.87 -24.72 6.79
C ASN A 104 3.69 -23.73 6.86
N LYS A 105 3.99 -22.44 7.03
CA LYS A 105 2.96 -21.39 7.14
C LYS A 105 2.19 -21.14 5.84
N GLN A 106 2.66 -21.68 4.72
CA GLN A 106 1.97 -21.60 3.43
C GLN A 106 0.93 -22.71 3.26
N TYR A 107 1.07 -23.81 4.02
CA TYR A 107 0.16 -24.93 3.93
C TYR A 107 -1.18 -24.62 4.60
N TYR A 108 -2.21 -25.38 4.21
CA TYR A 108 -3.56 -25.25 4.74
C TYR A 108 -3.58 -25.27 6.28
N ASP A 109 -4.15 -24.21 6.87
CA ASP A 109 -4.45 -24.13 8.29
C ASP A 109 -5.97 -24.19 8.52
N PRO A 110 -6.49 -25.23 9.21
CA PRO A 110 -7.93 -25.36 9.46
C PRO A 110 -8.49 -24.27 10.39
N SER A 111 -7.65 -23.50 11.09
CA SER A 111 -8.08 -22.37 11.92
C SER A 111 -8.32 -21.08 11.14
N ILE A 112 -7.84 -21.00 9.89
CA ILE A 112 -7.99 -19.85 9.01
C ILE A 112 -9.17 -20.08 8.05
N THR A 113 -9.99 -19.05 7.85
CA THR A 113 -11.01 -19.05 6.80
C THR A 113 -10.45 -18.46 5.51
N TYR A 114 -10.35 -19.28 4.47
CA TYR A 114 -9.90 -18.87 3.13
C TYR A 114 -11.12 -18.49 2.29
N ALA A 115 -11.49 -17.22 2.32
CA ALA A 115 -12.50 -16.66 1.43
C ALA A 115 -11.94 -16.55 0.00
N PRO A 116 -12.76 -16.65 -1.06
CA PRO A 116 -12.29 -16.29 -2.39
C PRO A 116 -11.90 -14.79 -2.44
N PRO A 117 -10.82 -14.41 -3.16
CA PRO A 117 -10.38 -13.01 -3.27
C PRO A 117 -11.42 -12.12 -3.98
N LEU A 118 -11.17 -10.81 -3.98
CA LEU A 118 -12.00 -9.84 -4.70
C LEU A 118 -11.53 -9.64 -6.16
N LYS A 119 -12.47 -9.52 -7.08
CA LYS A 119 -12.25 -9.09 -8.47
C LYS A 119 -12.16 -7.57 -8.53
N ALA A 120 -11.69 -7.03 -9.65
CA ALA A 120 -11.53 -5.59 -9.87
C ALA A 120 -12.78 -4.75 -9.55
N ASP A 121 -13.98 -5.30 -9.77
CA ASP A 121 -15.27 -4.67 -9.50
C ASP A 121 -15.72 -4.73 -8.02
N GLY A 122 -14.88 -5.28 -7.13
CA GLY A 122 -15.17 -5.49 -5.72
C GLY A 122 -16.03 -6.71 -5.42
N SER A 123 -16.48 -7.46 -6.43
CA SER A 123 -17.18 -8.73 -6.21
C SER A 123 -16.22 -9.85 -5.87
N SER A 124 -16.65 -10.82 -5.06
CA SER A 124 -15.85 -12.01 -4.75
C SER A 124 -15.67 -12.91 -5.99
N PHE A 125 -14.53 -13.58 -6.08
CA PHE A 125 -14.41 -14.81 -6.86
C PHE A 125 -15.37 -15.89 -6.35
N GLU A 126 -15.67 -16.86 -7.20
CA GLU A 126 -16.55 -17.97 -6.83
C GLU A 126 -15.85 -18.93 -5.86
N ASN A 127 -16.65 -19.59 -5.02
CA ASN A 127 -16.16 -20.68 -4.20
C ASN A 127 -15.64 -21.83 -5.08
N SER A 128 -14.46 -22.36 -4.74
CA SER A 128 -13.84 -23.44 -5.50
C SER A 128 -14.55 -24.78 -5.27
N SER A 129 -14.67 -25.60 -6.31
CA SER A 129 -15.28 -26.93 -6.24
C SER A 129 -14.29 -27.94 -5.67
N PHE A 130 -14.63 -28.64 -4.59
CA PHE A 130 -13.74 -29.66 -4.01
C PHE A 130 -13.46 -30.85 -4.95
N THR A 131 -14.39 -31.18 -5.86
CA THR A 131 -14.22 -32.29 -6.82
C THR A 131 -13.66 -31.85 -8.17
N ALA A 132 -13.52 -30.56 -8.40
CA ALA A 132 -12.95 -29.97 -9.62
C ALA A 132 -12.26 -28.63 -9.30
N ALA A 133 -11.33 -28.65 -8.33
CA ALA A 133 -10.67 -27.44 -7.85
C ALA A 133 -9.66 -26.97 -8.89
N SER A 134 -9.75 -25.70 -9.30
CA SER A 134 -8.78 -25.13 -10.25
C SER A 134 -7.38 -25.09 -9.62
N VAL A 135 -6.37 -25.49 -10.39
CA VAL A 135 -4.96 -25.27 -10.02
C VAL A 135 -4.57 -23.81 -10.16
N ASN A 136 -5.36 -22.94 -10.78
CA ASN A 136 -5.13 -21.51 -10.69
C ASN A 136 -6.45 -20.77 -10.73
N GLY A 137 -6.87 -20.24 -9.59
CA GLY A 137 -8.13 -19.50 -9.47
C GLY A 137 -8.17 -18.20 -10.28
N TYR A 138 -7.01 -17.71 -10.71
CA TYR A 138 -6.84 -16.48 -11.46
C TYR A 138 -6.74 -16.72 -12.98
N ASP A 139 -6.68 -17.98 -13.43
CA ASP A 139 -6.60 -18.37 -14.83
C ASP A 139 -7.76 -19.28 -15.20
N THR A 140 -8.67 -18.78 -16.04
CA THR A 140 -9.86 -19.50 -16.50
C THR A 140 -9.54 -20.73 -17.37
N SER A 141 -8.33 -20.83 -17.90
CA SER A 141 -7.84 -21.96 -18.70
C SER A 141 -7.13 -23.04 -17.88
N ALA A 142 -6.96 -22.82 -16.57
CA ALA A 142 -6.26 -23.73 -15.69
C ALA A 142 -6.95 -25.09 -15.58
N SER A 143 -6.13 -26.13 -15.45
CA SER A 143 -6.62 -27.49 -15.19
C SER A 143 -7.30 -27.59 -13.82
N THR A 144 -8.16 -28.59 -13.65
CA THR A 144 -8.80 -28.88 -12.37
C THR A 144 -8.33 -30.20 -11.77
N VAL A 145 -8.46 -30.32 -10.45
CA VAL A 145 -8.11 -31.50 -9.68
C VAL A 145 -9.29 -31.91 -8.80
N ASN A 146 -9.59 -33.21 -8.78
CA ASN A 146 -10.52 -33.77 -7.80
C ASN A 146 -9.80 -34.00 -6.47
N LEU A 147 -10.00 -33.11 -5.50
CA LEU A 147 -9.33 -33.16 -4.18
C LEU A 147 -9.81 -34.33 -3.32
N SER A 148 -10.93 -34.98 -3.66
CA SER A 148 -11.42 -36.15 -2.92
C SER A 148 -10.68 -37.45 -3.23
N THR A 149 -9.98 -37.53 -4.38
CA THR A 149 -9.36 -38.78 -4.85
C THR A 149 -7.99 -38.61 -5.51
N ASN A 150 -7.67 -37.41 -6.01
CA ASN A 150 -6.47 -37.14 -6.79
C ASN A 150 -5.69 -35.95 -6.22
N TYR A 151 -5.52 -35.86 -4.91
CA TYR A 151 -4.71 -34.82 -4.28
C TYR A 151 -3.23 -35.22 -4.14
N ARG A 152 -2.34 -34.26 -4.39
CA ARG A 152 -0.93 -34.24 -4.00
C ARG A 152 -0.60 -32.82 -3.52
N ALA A 153 0.14 -32.70 -2.43
CA ALA A 153 0.53 -31.41 -1.89
C ALA A 153 1.69 -30.81 -2.70
N VAL A 154 1.38 -29.85 -3.57
CA VAL A 154 2.36 -29.17 -4.45
C VAL A 154 3.20 -28.22 -3.62
N MET A 155 4.53 -28.37 -3.70
CA MET A 155 5.51 -27.54 -2.98
C MET A 155 6.27 -26.62 -3.92
N ASP A 156 6.35 -26.95 -5.21
CA ASP A 156 6.77 -26.09 -6.31
C ASP A 156 6.10 -26.64 -7.58
N ASP A 157 5.54 -25.78 -8.42
CA ASP A 157 4.75 -26.16 -9.59
C ASP A 157 5.53 -26.21 -10.91
N TYR A 158 6.82 -25.84 -10.94
CA TYR A 158 7.59 -25.72 -12.19
C TYR A 158 9.05 -26.09 -12.11
N PHE A 159 9.83 -25.49 -11.20
CA PHE A 159 11.28 -25.68 -11.21
C PHE A 159 11.89 -25.47 -9.84
N TYR A 160 12.20 -26.60 -9.18
CA TYR A 160 12.84 -26.60 -7.87
C TYR A 160 14.17 -27.37 -7.89
N LYS A 161 15.27 -26.64 -7.65
CA LYS A 161 16.67 -27.08 -7.74
C LYS A 161 17.10 -27.51 -9.14
N SER A 162 18.35 -27.19 -9.50
CA SER A 162 18.93 -27.47 -10.84
C SER A 162 18.85 -28.97 -11.17
N GLY A 163 18.53 -29.37 -12.40
CA GLY A 163 18.69 -30.78 -12.84
C GLY A 163 17.50 -31.40 -13.57
N TYR A 164 16.26 -30.98 -13.27
CA TYR A 164 15.06 -31.36 -14.02
C TYR A 164 14.16 -30.12 -14.20
N ASN A 165 13.63 -29.90 -15.40
CA ASN A 165 12.63 -28.84 -15.68
C ASN A 165 11.26 -29.23 -15.07
N ARG A 166 11.20 -29.46 -13.75
CA ARG A 166 10.05 -29.99 -13.01
C ARG A 166 9.97 -29.41 -11.60
N GLY A 167 8.73 -29.18 -11.15
CA GLY A 167 8.42 -28.91 -9.76
C GLY A 167 8.36 -30.19 -8.92
N PHE A 168 7.82 -30.11 -7.71
CA PHE A 168 7.58 -31.29 -6.89
C PHE A 168 6.33 -31.20 -6.02
N ALA A 169 5.78 -32.38 -5.73
CA ALA A 169 4.69 -32.56 -4.78
C ALA A 169 4.98 -33.72 -3.83
N ILE A 170 4.35 -33.66 -2.66
CA ILE A 170 4.43 -34.72 -1.64
C ILE A 170 3.06 -35.36 -1.43
N SER A 171 3.06 -36.67 -1.16
CA SER A 171 1.86 -37.44 -0.81
C SER A 171 2.24 -38.72 -0.08
N HIS A 172 1.28 -39.41 0.53
CA HIS A 172 1.53 -40.70 1.15
C HIS A 172 1.93 -41.73 0.09
N ASN A 173 3.09 -42.35 0.27
CA ASN A 173 3.68 -43.29 -0.70
C ASN A 173 3.83 -42.72 -2.12
N ALA A 174 3.92 -41.39 -2.27
CA ALA A 174 4.01 -40.71 -3.57
C ALA A 174 2.82 -40.98 -4.53
N ASN A 175 1.66 -41.37 -3.99
CA ASN A 175 0.43 -41.65 -4.75
C ASN A 175 -0.61 -40.54 -4.59
N SER A 176 -1.49 -40.41 -5.58
CA SER A 176 -2.71 -39.60 -5.42
C SER A 176 -3.60 -40.17 -4.33
N GLU A 177 -4.22 -39.29 -3.57
CA GLU A 177 -5.12 -39.67 -2.49
C GLU A 177 -6.17 -38.59 -2.20
N ALA A 178 -7.01 -38.80 -1.18
CA ALA A 178 -7.88 -37.73 -0.69
C ALA A 178 -7.05 -36.61 -0.06
N ALA A 179 -7.53 -35.37 -0.20
CA ALA A 179 -6.90 -34.20 0.40
C ALA A 179 -6.64 -34.40 1.89
N PHE A 180 -5.45 -33.98 2.32
CA PHE A 180 -4.96 -34.21 3.67
C PHE A 180 -4.19 -33.02 4.18
N TYR A 181 -4.01 -32.97 5.49
CA TYR A 181 -3.02 -32.16 6.18
C TYR A 181 -2.50 -32.94 7.39
N TYR A 182 -1.45 -32.44 8.03
CA TYR A 182 -0.87 -33.01 9.23
C TYR A 182 -1.04 -32.07 10.41
N THR A 183 -1.57 -32.59 11.52
CA THR A 183 -1.64 -31.88 12.80
C THR A 183 -0.37 -32.14 13.59
N PHE A 184 0.18 -31.09 14.22
CA PHE A 184 1.33 -31.24 15.11
C PHE A 184 0.86 -31.74 16.47
N ASN A 185 1.43 -32.85 16.93
CA ASN A 185 0.97 -33.54 18.13
C ASN A 185 1.40 -32.86 19.45
N GLY A 186 2.38 -31.95 19.40
CA GLY A 186 2.88 -31.23 20.57
C GLY A 186 3.51 -32.10 21.66
N GLY A 187 4.45 -31.52 22.42
CA GLY A 187 5.02 -32.15 23.61
C GLY A 187 6.20 -33.11 23.34
N GLY A 188 6.84 -33.52 24.44
CA GLY A 188 8.05 -34.35 24.40
C GLY A 188 9.16 -33.72 23.55
N GLY A 189 9.89 -34.55 22.79
CA GLY A 189 10.97 -34.11 21.91
C GLY A 189 10.52 -33.28 20.70
N CYS A 190 9.23 -33.30 20.35
CA CYS A 190 8.69 -32.58 19.19
C CYS A 190 8.75 -31.06 19.33
N ASN A 191 8.67 -30.55 20.57
CA ASN A 191 8.82 -29.11 20.81
C ASN A 191 10.26 -28.62 20.60
N SER A 192 11.26 -29.49 20.79
CA SER A 192 12.67 -29.16 20.60
C SER A 192 13.16 -29.46 19.18
N ASN A 193 12.59 -30.48 18.55
CA ASN A 193 12.86 -30.85 17.16
C ASN A 193 11.54 -31.21 16.48
N PRO A 194 10.90 -30.26 15.77
CA PRO A 194 9.58 -30.47 15.20
C PRO A 194 9.60 -31.22 13.85
N TYR A 195 10.76 -31.47 13.24
CA TYR A 195 10.87 -32.09 11.91
C TYR A 195 10.50 -33.58 11.79
N PRO A 196 10.71 -34.45 12.80
CA PRO A 196 10.42 -35.87 12.66
C PRO A 196 8.94 -36.16 12.36
N ASP A 197 8.68 -37.11 11.45
CA ASP A 197 7.31 -37.53 11.10
C ASP A 197 6.51 -38.04 12.31
N SER A 198 7.17 -38.56 13.35
CA SER A 198 6.49 -38.97 14.60
C SER A 198 5.79 -37.84 15.34
N CYS A 199 6.12 -36.58 15.01
CA CYS A 199 5.51 -35.39 15.59
C CYS A 199 4.18 -34.99 14.94
N TYR A 200 3.74 -35.74 13.92
CA TYR A 200 2.60 -35.37 13.10
C TYR A 200 1.57 -36.49 13.00
N THR A 201 0.29 -36.11 13.01
CA THR A 201 -0.83 -37.02 12.75
C THR A 201 -1.56 -36.57 11.50
N LYS A 202 -1.70 -37.49 10.55
CA LYS A 202 -2.41 -37.24 9.29
C LYS A 202 -3.91 -37.08 9.53
N VAL A 203 -4.49 -36.06 8.93
CA VAL A 203 -5.93 -35.82 8.86
C VAL A 203 -6.35 -35.80 7.39
N VAL A 204 -7.41 -36.56 7.06
CA VAL A 204 -8.06 -36.48 5.75
C VAL A 204 -9.16 -35.44 5.83
N VAL A 205 -9.18 -34.50 4.88
CA VAL A 205 -10.09 -33.35 4.87
C VAL A 205 -11.55 -33.82 4.93
N GLY A 206 -12.22 -33.47 6.03
CA GLY A 206 -13.60 -33.84 6.31
C GLY A 206 -14.62 -32.96 5.58
N ALA A 207 -15.89 -33.36 5.58
CA ALA A 207 -16.95 -32.63 4.87
C ALA A 207 -17.05 -31.15 5.29
N ALA A 208 -16.82 -30.84 6.56
CA ALA A 208 -16.85 -29.46 7.09
C ALA A 208 -15.71 -28.57 6.57
N GLU A 209 -14.59 -29.16 6.16
CA GLU A 209 -13.38 -28.43 5.75
C GLU A 209 -13.26 -28.31 4.22
N ARG A 210 -14.06 -29.07 3.46
CA ARG A 210 -13.91 -29.20 1.99
C ARG A 210 -13.93 -27.86 1.26
N GLN A 211 -14.87 -26.98 1.60
CA GLN A 211 -14.96 -25.68 0.93
C GLN A 211 -13.74 -24.81 1.22
N ASN A 212 -13.33 -24.76 2.49
CA ASN A 212 -12.18 -23.99 2.95
C ASN A 212 -10.87 -24.48 2.30
N PHE A 213 -10.67 -25.80 2.28
CA PHE A 213 -9.51 -26.43 1.64
C PHE A 213 -9.50 -26.21 0.13
N ALA A 214 -10.66 -26.28 -0.54
CA ALA A 214 -10.75 -26.01 -1.98
C ALA A 214 -10.38 -24.55 -2.30
N ASN A 215 -10.85 -23.59 -1.49
CA ASN A 215 -10.51 -22.17 -1.66
C ASN A 215 -9.01 -21.94 -1.42
N TRP A 216 -8.44 -22.49 -0.34
CA TRP A 216 -6.99 -22.44 -0.11
C TRP A 216 -6.21 -23.01 -1.30
N PHE A 217 -6.59 -24.20 -1.77
CA PHE A 217 -5.91 -24.85 -2.89
C PHE A 217 -5.91 -23.99 -4.16
N THR A 218 -7.05 -23.36 -4.45
CA THR A 218 -7.26 -22.61 -5.70
C THR A 218 -6.68 -21.20 -5.68
N TYR A 219 -6.71 -20.52 -4.52
CA TYR A 219 -6.37 -19.09 -4.41
C TYR A 219 -5.16 -18.77 -3.53
N TYR A 220 -4.66 -19.71 -2.71
CA TYR A 220 -3.67 -19.42 -1.68
C TYR A 220 -2.50 -20.40 -1.62
N ARG A 221 -2.51 -21.54 -2.30
CA ARG A 221 -1.55 -22.64 -2.00
C ARG A 221 -0.07 -22.32 -2.24
N THR A 222 0.26 -21.28 -2.99
CA THR A 222 1.65 -20.79 -3.17
C THR A 222 1.76 -19.38 -2.59
N ARG A 223 2.99 -18.94 -2.34
CA ARG A 223 3.27 -17.57 -1.85
C ARG A 223 2.73 -16.51 -2.80
N GLU A 224 2.91 -16.67 -4.10
CA GLU A 224 2.35 -15.79 -5.15
C GLU A 224 0.84 -15.72 -5.07
N MET A 225 0.18 -16.87 -4.95
CA MET A 225 -1.27 -16.93 -4.90
C MET A 225 -1.82 -16.26 -3.65
N SER A 226 -1.18 -16.50 -2.49
CA SER A 226 -1.53 -15.83 -1.24
C SER A 226 -1.27 -14.32 -1.30
N ALA A 227 -0.14 -13.89 -1.86
CA ALA A 227 0.17 -12.48 -2.07
C ALA A 227 -0.88 -11.80 -2.97
N LYS A 228 -1.20 -12.42 -4.11
CA LYS A 228 -2.27 -11.98 -5.01
C LYS A 228 -3.60 -11.85 -4.28
N ALA A 229 -3.98 -12.86 -3.51
CA ALA A 229 -5.21 -12.84 -2.75
C ALA A 229 -5.24 -11.69 -1.73
N GLY A 230 -4.17 -11.49 -0.97
CA GLY A 230 -4.06 -10.43 0.02
C GLY A 230 -4.10 -9.04 -0.60
N ILE A 231 -3.19 -8.76 -1.54
CA ILE A 231 -3.10 -7.48 -2.24
C ILE A 231 -4.41 -7.18 -2.99
N GLY A 232 -4.94 -8.19 -3.70
CA GLY A 232 -6.18 -8.05 -4.45
C GLY A 232 -7.38 -7.75 -3.56
N THR A 233 -7.45 -8.35 -2.37
CA THR A 233 -8.49 -8.05 -1.38
C THR A 233 -8.40 -6.60 -0.89
N VAL A 234 -7.19 -6.07 -0.67
CA VAL A 234 -7.00 -4.68 -0.23
C VAL A 234 -7.35 -3.69 -1.35
N PHE A 235 -6.69 -3.79 -2.49
CA PHE A 235 -6.87 -2.81 -3.57
C PHE A 235 -8.25 -2.94 -4.21
N ALA A 236 -8.78 -4.15 -4.40
CA ALA A 236 -10.13 -4.29 -4.95
C ALA A 236 -11.25 -4.06 -3.92
N ASN A 237 -10.95 -3.65 -2.69
CA ASN A 237 -11.97 -3.25 -1.73
C ASN A 237 -12.64 -1.93 -2.17
N PRO A 238 -13.97 -1.83 -2.27
CA PRO A 238 -14.67 -0.57 -2.54
C PRO A 238 -14.47 0.51 -1.47
N ASP A 239 -14.10 0.14 -0.24
CA ASP A 239 -13.92 1.07 0.88
C ASP A 239 -12.52 1.71 0.93
N LEU A 240 -11.55 1.19 0.15
CA LEU A 240 -10.22 1.80 0.05
C LEU A 240 -10.33 3.19 -0.59
N SER A 241 -9.76 4.21 0.06
CA SER A 241 -9.71 5.59 -0.46
C SER A 241 -9.15 5.62 -1.88
N SER A 242 -9.75 6.41 -2.77
CA SER A 242 -9.24 6.60 -4.13
C SER A 242 -8.44 7.88 -4.34
N ASP A 243 -8.24 8.66 -3.27
CA ASP A 243 -7.50 9.92 -3.26
C ASP A 243 -5.98 9.68 -3.28
N PHE A 244 -5.51 8.86 -4.21
CA PHE A 244 -4.09 8.61 -4.43
C PHE A 244 -3.82 8.18 -5.87
N ARG A 245 -2.55 8.14 -6.24
CA ARG A 245 -2.09 7.65 -7.55
C ARG A 245 -1.34 6.35 -7.37
N LEU A 246 -1.62 5.39 -8.23
CA LEU A 246 -0.96 4.10 -8.23
C LEU A 246 -0.14 3.92 -9.51
N GLY A 247 1.12 3.55 -9.36
CA GLY A 247 1.94 2.92 -10.39
C GLY A 247 2.45 1.58 -9.87
N TRP A 248 2.94 0.72 -10.76
CA TRP A 248 3.33 -0.63 -10.36
C TRP A 248 4.36 -1.28 -11.27
N GLY A 249 4.96 -2.36 -10.78
CA GLY A 249 5.76 -3.27 -11.59
C GLY A 249 6.33 -4.44 -10.79
N LEU A 250 7.41 -5.05 -11.30
CA LEU A 250 7.96 -6.32 -10.84
C LEU A 250 9.45 -6.20 -10.58
N ILE A 251 9.99 -6.92 -9.60
CA ILE A 251 11.42 -6.83 -9.28
C ILE A 251 12.32 -7.32 -10.42
N ASN A 252 11.86 -8.28 -11.25
CA ASN A 252 12.60 -8.75 -12.44
C ASN A 252 12.28 -7.96 -13.72
N GLN A 253 11.44 -6.92 -13.67
CA GLN A 253 11.15 -6.09 -14.85
C GLN A 253 12.44 -5.39 -15.32
N GLY A 254 12.89 -5.79 -16.51
CA GLY A 254 14.05 -5.22 -17.17
C GLY A 254 13.87 -3.75 -17.56
N ARG A 255 14.95 -3.15 -18.06
CA ARG A 255 14.94 -1.72 -18.39
C ARG A 255 13.95 -1.38 -19.49
N ASN A 256 13.21 -0.30 -19.30
CA ASN A 256 12.25 0.23 -20.24
C ASN A 256 12.20 1.76 -20.15
N THR A 257 11.30 2.35 -20.93
CA THR A 257 10.89 3.74 -20.78
C THR A 257 9.48 3.73 -20.22
N VAL A 258 9.28 4.42 -19.10
CA VAL A 258 7.96 4.63 -18.50
C VAL A 258 7.73 6.11 -18.45
N ASP A 259 6.64 6.55 -19.09
CA ASP A 259 6.37 7.97 -19.29
C ASP A 259 7.56 8.66 -20.01
N ASP A 260 8.17 9.64 -19.37
CA ASP A 260 9.36 10.36 -19.81
C ASP A 260 10.64 9.90 -19.11
N ALA A 261 10.55 8.96 -18.17
CA ALA A 261 11.70 8.34 -17.53
C ALA A 261 12.26 7.22 -18.42
N THR A 262 13.43 7.46 -19.02
CA THR A 262 14.12 6.48 -19.85
C THR A 262 15.08 5.61 -19.05
N ASN A 263 15.26 4.37 -19.50
CA ASN A 263 16.23 3.42 -18.95
C ASN A 263 16.04 3.12 -17.45
N VAL A 264 14.79 3.19 -16.99
CA VAL A 264 14.36 2.78 -15.64
C VAL A 264 14.05 1.29 -15.63
N ARG A 265 14.05 0.66 -14.46
CA ARG A 265 13.74 -0.76 -14.27
C ARG A 265 12.66 -0.91 -13.22
N ALA A 266 12.19 -2.15 -13.03
CA ALA A 266 11.15 -2.52 -12.06
C ALA A 266 9.76 -1.91 -12.27
N ILE A 267 9.63 -0.78 -12.97
CA ILE A 267 8.35 -0.11 -13.20
C ILE A 267 7.75 -0.55 -14.53
N THR A 268 6.51 -1.04 -14.50
CA THR A 268 5.74 -1.44 -15.69
C THR A 268 4.74 -0.36 -16.08
N ASN A 269 4.11 0.28 -15.08
CA ASN A 269 3.19 1.40 -15.28
C ASN A 269 3.54 2.55 -14.33
N GLY A 270 3.57 3.76 -14.86
CA GLY A 270 3.79 4.97 -14.08
C GLY A 270 2.57 5.29 -13.21
N VAL A 271 2.72 6.24 -12.29
CA VAL A 271 1.65 6.63 -11.37
C VAL A 271 0.47 7.24 -12.13
N ARG A 272 -0.76 6.81 -11.81
CA ARG A 272 -2.02 7.34 -12.37
C ARG A 272 -3.08 7.41 -11.27
N PRO A 273 -4.09 8.30 -11.37
CA PRO A 273 -5.19 8.35 -10.39
C PRO A 273 -5.78 6.95 -10.17
N TYR A 274 -5.86 6.50 -8.92
CA TYR A 274 -6.12 5.10 -8.61
C TYR A 274 -7.40 4.57 -9.26
N ASP A 275 -8.49 5.33 -9.20
CA ASP A 275 -9.77 4.96 -9.83
C ASP A 275 -9.67 4.71 -11.33
N SER A 276 -8.77 5.41 -12.02
CA SER A 276 -8.57 5.24 -13.47
C SER A 276 -7.83 3.96 -13.82
N VAL A 277 -7.10 3.37 -12.87
CA VAL A 277 -6.23 2.21 -13.11
C VAL A 277 -6.55 0.99 -12.24
N ARG A 278 -7.46 1.06 -11.28
CA ARG A 278 -7.84 -0.04 -10.38
C ARG A 278 -8.03 -1.36 -11.13
N THR A 279 -8.87 -1.37 -12.16
CA THR A 279 -9.12 -2.60 -12.95
C THR A 279 -7.87 -3.11 -13.66
N ASN A 280 -7.04 -2.21 -14.19
CA ASN A 280 -5.79 -2.58 -14.86
C ASN A 280 -4.78 -3.16 -13.87
N PHE A 281 -4.67 -2.56 -12.68
CA PHE A 281 -3.80 -3.05 -11.62
C PHE A 281 -4.23 -4.43 -11.12
N ILE A 282 -5.51 -4.63 -10.82
CA ILE A 282 -6.01 -5.93 -10.32
C ILE A 282 -5.88 -7.03 -11.38
N ASN A 283 -6.20 -6.72 -12.65
CA ASN A 283 -6.02 -7.68 -13.74
C ASN A 283 -4.53 -8.02 -13.97
N TRP A 284 -3.66 -7.01 -13.91
CA TRP A 284 -2.21 -7.20 -13.98
C TRP A 284 -1.74 -8.09 -12.83
N LEU A 285 -2.11 -7.78 -11.59
CA LEU A 285 -1.73 -8.51 -10.38
C LEU A 285 -2.09 -9.99 -10.52
N TYR A 286 -3.33 -10.31 -10.90
CA TYR A 286 -3.77 -11.68 -11.06
C TYR A 286 -3.13 -12.41 -12.25
N GLY A 287 -2.66 -11.67 -13.26
CA GLY A 287 -1.93 -12.18 -14.42
C GLY A 287 -0.41 -12.36 -14.23
N VAL A 288 0.18 -11.89 -13.14
CA VAL A 288 1.62 -12.07 -12.85
C VAL A 288 1.98 -13.56 -12.80
N ASN A 289 3.17 -13.93 -13.29
CA ASN A 289 3.71 -15.28 -13.13
C ASN A 289 5.18 -15.16 -12.73
N SER A 290 5.54 -15.72 -11.58
CA SER A 290 6.86 -15.56 -11.00
C SER A 290 7.90 -16.47 -11.64
N THR A 291 9.09 -15.91 -11.86
CA THR A 291 10.26 -16.59 -12.39
C THR A 291 11.53 -15.77 -12.14
N GLY A 292 12.67 -16.45 -12.04
CA GLY A 292 13.97 -15.79 -11.97
C GLY A 292 14.45 -15.50 -10.55
N ALA A 293 15.35 -14.54 -10.44
CA ALA A 293 16.05 -14.16 -9.21
C ALA A 293 15.25 -13.10 -8.42
N THR A 294 15.81 -12.63 -7.31
CA THR A 294 15.22 -11.65 -6.39
C THR A 294 16.10 -10.40 -6.30
N PRO A 295 16.19 -9.56 -7.35
CA PRO A 295 17.09 -8.39 -7.39
C PRO A 295 16.46 -7.15 -6.71
N LEU A 296 16.11 -7.22 -5.42
CA LEU A 296 15.37 -6.14 -4.72
C LEU A 296 16.09 -4.79 -4.75
N GLN A 297 17.42 -4.80 -4.59
CA GLN A 297 18.22 -3.58 -4.63
C GLN A 297 18.05 -2.85 -5.96
N ARG A 298 18.08 -3.62 -7.05
CA ARG A 298 17.80 -3.06 -8.37
C ARG A 298 16.40 -2.51 -8.50
N ALA A 299 15.43 -3.21 -7.94
CA ALA A 299 14.05 -2.81 -8.04
C ALA A 299 13.79 -1.48 -7.31
N LEU A 300 14.30 -1.34 -6.09
CA LEU A 300 14.19 -0.11 -5.30
C LEU A 300 14.88 1.08 -5.98
N GLU A 301 16.07 0.86 -6.53
CA GLU A 301 16.76 1.90 -7.29
C GLU A 301 15.99 2.28 -8.56
N GLY A 302 15.33 1.32 -9.22
CA GLY A 302 14.47 1.60 -10.37
C GLY A 302 13.30 2.52 -10.05
N ALA A 303 12.67 2.31 -8.89
CA ALA A 303 11.60 3.19 -8.40
C ALA A 303 12.11 4.60 -8.08
N GLY A 304 13.27 4.71 -7.42
CA GLY A 304 13.93 6.00 -7.19
C GLY A 304 14.27 6.74 -8.48
N GLN A 305 14.82 6.04 -9.48
CA GLN A 305 15.10 6.59 -10.80
C GLN A 305 13.83 7.03 -11.53
N TYR A 306 12.68 6.36 -11.34
CA TYR A 306 11.42 6.80 -11.92
C TYR A 306 10.99 8.16 -11.35
N TYR A 307 11.00 8.33 -10.02
CA TYR A 307 10.64 9.62 -9.42
C TYR A 307 11.63 10.75 -9.75
N GLU A 308 12.91 10.44 -9.87
CA GLU A 308 13.94 11.39 -10.29
C GLU A 308 13.80 11.82 -11.76
N LYS A 309 13.58 10.85 -12.68
CA LYS A 309 13.63 11.11 -14.12
C LYS A 309 12.28 11.43 -14.75
N SER A 310 11.18 10.99 -14.16
CA SER A 310 9.85 11.25 -14.70
C SER A 310 9.37 12.61 -14.23
N GLU A 311 9.27 13.58 -15.14
CA GLU A 311 8.55 14.79 -14.83
C GLU A 311 7.07 14.51 -14.62
N ARG A 312 6.52 13.58 -15.40
CA ARG A 312 5.12 13.19 -15.39
C ARG A 312 4.64 12.68 -14.04
N ALA A 313 5.50 12.05 -13.23
CA ALA A 313 5.15 11.64 -11.87
C ALA A 313 4.71 12.82 -10.97
N TRP A 314 5.18 14.03 -11.25
CA TRP A 314 4.94 15.22 -10.42
C TRP A 314 3.81 16.12 -10.93
N LEU A 315 3.32 15.88 -12.15
CA LEU A 315 2.29 16.71 -12.80
C LEU A 315 0.87 16.44 -12.28
N ASP A 316 -0.06 17.35 -12.50
CA ASP A 316 -1.49 17.13 -12.23
C ASP A 316 -2.09 15.95 -13.01
N ASP A 317 -1.77 15.86 -14.29
CA ASP A 317 -2.14 14.75 -15.14
C ASP A 317 -0.85 14.01 -15.56
N PRO A 318 -0.49 12.92 -14.85
CA PRO A 318 0.66 12.10 -15.21
C PRO A 318 0.47 11.37 -16.56
N GLY A 319 -0.74 11.40 -17.14
CA GLY A 319 -1.08 10.92 -18.48
C GLY A 319 -0.61 11.84 -19.62
N LYS A 320 -0.16 13.06 -19.33
CA LYS A 320 0.21 14.07 -20.34
C LYS A 320 1.57 14.71 -20.03
N SER A 321 2.18 15.35 -21.04
CA SER A 321 3.39 16.14 -20.87
C SER A 321 3.13 17.44 -20.10
N LYS A 322 4.19 18.04 -19.54
CA LYS A 322 4.12 19.34 -18.85
C LYS A 322 3.59 20.42 -19.78
N SER A 323 2.70 21.25 -19.25
CA SER A 323 2.25 22.49 -19.89
C SER A 323 1.78 23.47 -18.82
N SER A 324 1.44 24.71 -19.20
CA SER A 324 0.83 25.65 -18.26
C SER A 324 -0.50 25.15 -17.68
N ALA A 325 -1.23 24.30 -18.41
CA ALA A 325 -2.46 23.66 -17.97
C ALA A 325 -2.24 22.30 -17.28
N ASN A 326 -0.99 21.83 -17.20
CA ASN A 326 -0.59 20.59 -16.53
C ASN A 326 0.75 20.82 -15.80
N PRO A 327 0.77 21.66 -14.76
CA PRO A 327 1.98 21.99 -14.02
C PRO A 327 2.42 20.84 -13.11
N ALA A 328 3.69 20.88 -12.71
CA ALA A 328 4.19 20.06 -11.61
C ALA A 328 3.68 20.62 -10.28
N ARG A 329 3.59 19.76 -9.26
CA ARG A 329 3.16 20.15 -7.91
C ARG A 329 4.29 19.98 -6.91
N GLU A 330 4.70 21.10 -6.32
CA GLU A 330 5.70 21.18 -5.25
C GLU A 330 5.35 20.36 -4.01
N CYS A 331 4.06 20.19 -3.71
CA CYS A 331 3.56 19.51 -2.51
C CYS A 331 3.27 18.01 -2.68
N ARG A 332 3.69 17.38 -3.79
CA ARG A 332 3.34 15.99 -4.04
C ARG A 332 4.17 15.01 -3.21
N ILE A 333 3.51 14.27 -2.34
CA ILE A 333 4.11 13.15 -1.61
C ILE A 333 4.34 11.97 -2.56
N SER A 334 5.49 11.30 -2.47
CA SER A 334 5.83 10.13 -3.30
C SER A 334 6.44 8.98 -2.48
N ALA A 335 5.88 7.78 -2.62
CA ALA A 335 6.24 6.60 -1.85
C ALA A 335 6.33 5.33 -2.71
N THR A 336 7.27 4.45 -2.38
CA THR A 336 7.42 3.12 -2.97
C THR A 336 7.19 2.03 -1.95
N MET A 337 6.27 1.12 -2.23
CA MET A 337 6.12 -0.16 -1.55
C MET A 337 6.91 -1.24 -2.28
N LEU A 338 7.89 -1.81 -1.60
CA LEU A 338 8.70 -2.92 -2.11
C LEU A 338 8.36 -4.19 -1.35
N MET A 339 7.79 -5.16 -2.07
CA MET A 339 7.41 -6.44 -1.51
C MET A 339 8.46 -7.53 -1.77
N THR A 340 8.63 -8.45 -0.83
CA THR A 340 9.37 -9.70 -1.01
C THR A 340 8.85 -10.84 -0.12
N ASP A 341 9.00 -12.08 -0.59
CA ASP A 341 8.77 -13.29 0.21
C ASP A 341 10.04 -13.87 0.83
N GLY A 342 11.18 -13.18 0.69
CA GLY A 342 12.45 -13.80 1.02
C GLY A 342 13.68 -12.94 0.83
N TYR A 343 14.78 -13.65 0.60
CA TYR A 343 16.13 -13.12 0.68
C TYR A 343 16.62 -12.67 -0.69
N TYR A 344 16.90 -11.37 -0.85
CA TYR A 344 17.39 -10.86 -2.12
C TYR A 344 18.76 -11.41 -2.53
N ASN A 345 19.02 -11.49 -3.83
CA ASN A 345 20.31 -11.97 -4.36
C ASN A 345 21.35 -10.85 -4.38
N VAL A 346 22.61 -11.23 -4.19
CA VAL A 346 23.78 -10.33 -4.24
C VAL A 346 24.76 -10.83 -5.30
N GLY A 347 25.48 -9.91 -5.93
CA GLY A 347 26.47 -10.19 -6.96
C GLY A 347 26.21 -9.40 -8.25
N SER A 348 27.21 -9.32 -9.13
CA SER A 348 27.22 -8.39 -10.28
C SER A 348 26.00 -8.49 -11.22
N SER A 349 25.36 -9.66 -11.30
CA SER A 349 24.14 -9.88 -12.07
C SER A 349 22.85 -9.43 -11.38
N TYR A 350 22.89 -8.93 -10.15
CA TYR A 350 21.76 -8.49 -9.32
C TYR A 350 21.99 -7.15 -8.60
N ASP A 351 23.26 -6.70 -8.51
CA ASP A 351 23.65 -5.46 -7.83
C ASP A 351 23.10 -4.20 -8.53
N PRO A 352 22.77 -3.13 -7.77
CA PRO A 352 22.31 -1.85 -8.32
C PRO A 352 23.39 -1.16 -9.18
N ASP A 353 22.99 -0.15 -9.96
CA ASP A 353 23.95 0.74 -10.65
C ASP A 353 24.63 1.69 -9.65
N LEU A 354 23.92 2.05 -8.56
CA LEU A 354 24.44 2.84 -7.47
C LEU A 354 25.66 2.17 -6.83
N THR A 355 26.71 2.96 -6.59
CA THR A 355 27.99 2.50 -6.03
C THR A 355 28.36 3.19 -4.70
N VAL A 356 27.43 3.97 -4.14
CA VAL A 356 27.67 4.81 -2.96
C VAL A 356 26.94 4.21 -1.77
N ASN A 357 27.64 4.10 -0.64
CA ASN A 357 27.02 3.83 0.66
C ASN A 357 26.39 5.12 1.22
N ALA A 358 25.16 5.40 0.79
CA ALA A 358 24.57 6.72 0.96
C ALA A 358 24.03 6.97 2.38
N ASP A 359 23.74 5.93 3.17
CA ASP A 359 23.24 6.10 4.53
C ASP A 359 24.34 6.50 5.53
N ASN A 360 25.60 6.21 5.17
CA ASN A 360 26.81 6.46 5.95
C ASN A 360 27.44 7.85 5.69
N VAL A 361 26.78 8.69 4.90
CA VAL A 361 27.24 10.05 4.57
C VAL A 361 26.10 11.04 4.69
N ASP A 362 26.34 12.17 5.37
CA ASP A 362 25.39 13.28 5.45
C ASP A 362 24.86 13.68 4.06
N GLY A 363 23.60 14.07 4.00
CA GLY A 363 23.00 14.63 2.79
C GLY A 363 23.44 16.08 2.55
N PRO A 364 23.12 16.65 1.38
CA PRO A 364 23.20 18.10 1.21
C PRO A 364 22.25 18.82 2.19
N GLU A 365 22.62 20.02 2.64
CA GLU A 365 21.65 20.93 3.26
C GLU A 365 20.72 21.46 2.17
N ILE A 366 19.42 21.31 2.38
CA ILE A 366 18.37 21.74 1.45
C ILE A 366 17.59 22.85 2.13
N THR A 367 17.31 23.90 1.36
CA THR A 367 16.53 25.07 1.82
C THR A 367 15.45 25.41 0.82
N ASN A 368 14.34 26.00 1.26
CA ASN A 368 13.31 26.55 0.38
C ASN A 368 13.15 28.07 0.55
N SER A 369 12.27 28.67 -0.25
CA SER A 369 11.99 30.11 -0.22
C SER A 369 11.19 30.57 1.01
N ALA A 370 10.57 29.65 1.75
CA ALA A 370 9.92 29.93 3.04
C ALA A 370 10.91 30.01 4.21
N GLY A 371 12.18 29.64 3.99
CA GLY A 371 13.23 29.66 5.01
C GLY A 371 13.38 28.34 5.77
N ASP A 372 12.70 27.27 5.33
CA ASP A 372 12.92 25.93 5.88
C ASP A 372 14.34 25.47 5.51
N SER A 373 15.01 24.79 6.44
CA SER A 373 16.29 24.12 6.21
C SER A 373 16.24 22.71 6.79
N GLY A 374 16.75 21.74 6.04
CA GLY A 374 16.80 20.34 6.43
C GLY A 374 18.01 19.62 5.86
N GLN A 375 18.45 18.57 6.55
CA GLN A 375 19.58 17.76 6.13
C GLN A 375 19.45 16.34 6.67
N TYR A 376 19.72 15.33 5.84
CA TYR A 376 19.95 13.97 6.32
C TYR A 376 21.26 13.90 7.11
N LYS A 377 21.21 13.34 8.31
CA LYS A 377 22.40 13.05 9.13
C LYS A 377 22.67 11.55 9.15
N ALA A 378 23.91 11.18 8.85
CA ALA A 378 24.40 9.81 8.95
C ALA A 378 24.68 9.45 10.41
N VAL A 379 23.61 9.25 11.17
CA VAL A 379 23.63 8.90 12.59
C VAL A 379 22.80 7.65 12.84
N PRO A 380 23.04 6.92 13.95
CA PRO A 380 22.19 5.79 14.31
C PRO A 380 20.72 6.18 14.51
N PRO A 381 19.76 5.28 14.18
CA PRO A 381 19.96 3.97 13.57
C PRO A 381 20.00 4.00 12.03
N PHE A 382 20.09 5.17 11.40
CA PHE A 382 20.05 5.33 9.94
C PHE A 382 21.34 4.88 9.25
N SER A 383 22.51 5.17 9.82
CA SER A 383 23.80 4.67 9.34
C SER A 383 24.08 3.24 9.83
N ASP A 384 24.80 2.44 9.05
CA ASP A 384 25.31 1.12 9.44
C ASP A 384 26.84 1.00 9.30
N SER A 385 27.37 -0.22 9.40
CA SER A 385 28.80 -0.51 9.23
C SER A 385 29.15 -1.21 7.91
N VAL A 386 28.19 -1.43 7.01
CA VAL A 386 28.40 -2.20 5.79
C VAL A 386 28.85 -1.28 4.66
N THR A 387 30.12 -1.42 4.28
CA THR A 387 30.72 -0.63 3.18
C THR A 387 31.22 -1.49 2.02
N SER A 388 31.08 -2.82 2.12
CA SER A 388 31.58 -3.75 1.10
C SER A 388 30.66 -3.86 -0.12
N ARG A 389 29.43 -3.37 -0.01
CA ARG A 389 28.38 -3.38 -1.05
C ARG A 389 27.36 -2.29 -0.74
N VAL A 390 26.58 -1.91 -1.75
CA VAL A 390 25.39 -1.06 -1.56
C VAL A 390 24.26 -1.93 -1.03
N THR A 391 23.58 -1.48 0.02
CA THR A 391 22.46 -2.14 0.70
C THR A 391 21.10 -1.60 0.22
N LEU A 392 19.97 -2.17 0.67
CA LEU A 392 18.67 -1.52 0.43
C LEU A 392 18.57 -0.20 1.18
N ALA A 393 19.12 -0.17 2.40
CA ALA A 393 19.21 1.02 3.25
C ALA A 393 19.95 2.17 2.56
N ASP A 394 21.07 1.89 1.90
CA ASP A 394 21.80 2.85 1.09
C ASP A 394 20.94 3.44 -0.03
N ILE A 395 20.18 2.62 -0.74
CA ILE A 395 19.37 3.07 -1.87
C ILE A 395 18.22 3.94 -1.38
N ALA A 396 17.53 3.53 -0.31
CA ALA A 396 16.48 4.33 0.29
C ALA A 396 17.02 5.68 0.77
N ALA A 397 18.14 5.69 1.50
CA ALA A 397 18.80 6.93 1.93
C ALA A 397 19.19 7.81 0.73
N HIS A 398 19.70 7.22 -0.36
CA HIS A 398 20.09 7.96 -1.57
C HIS A 398 18.94 8.74 -2.22
N TYR A 399 17.74 8.15 -2.31
CA TYR A 399 16.58 8.79 -2.93
C TYR A 399 15.71 9.57 -1.93
N TRP A 400 15.94 9.41 -0.62
CA TRP A 400 15.31 10.24 0.40
C TRP A 400 16.09 11.54 0.66
N LYS A 401 17.42 11.45 0.81
CA LYS A 401 18.24 12.54 1.37
C LYS A 401 18.52 13.74 0.46
N ARG A 402 18.06 13.68 -0.79
CA ARG A 402 18.34 14.70 -1.81
C ARG A 402 17.05 15.09 -2.52
N ASP A 403 17.05 16.31 -3.03
CA ASP A 403 16.03 16.77 -3.94
C ASP A 403 16.14 16.01 -5.29
N LEU A 404 15.11 15.23 -5.59
CA LEU A 404 15.00 14.45 -6.82
C LEU A 404 14.59 15.32 -8.00
N ARG A 405 13.98 16.49 -7.77
CA ARG A 405 13.48 17.39 -8.80
C ARG A 405 13.81 18.86 -8.48
N PRO A 406 15.08 19.27 -8.61
CA PRO A 406 15.51 20.65 -8.35
C PRO A 406 14.86 21.71 -9.26
N ASP A 407 14.08 21.30 -10.26
CA ASP A 407 13.30 22.17 -11.13
C ASP A 407 11.87 22.43 -10.61
N ILE A 408 11.52 21.89 -9.44
CA ILE A 408 10.27 22.09 -8.71
C ILE A 408 10.63 22.74 -7.36
N ASP A 409 9.78 23.65 -6.87
CA ASP A 409 9.99 24.26 -5.56
C ASP A 409 9.76 23.22 -4.43
N ASN A 410 10.48 23.37 -3.32
CA ASN A 410 10.48 22.41 -2.22
C ASN A 410 9.41 22.75 -1.17
N PHE A 411 8.18 22.25 -1.40
CA PHE A 411 7.04 22.37 -0.49
C PHE A 411 6.30 21.04 -0.28
N VAL A 412 7.02 19.92 -0.34
CA VAL A 412 6.45 18.62 0.03
C VAL A 412 6.03 18.68 1.50
N PRO A 413 4.80 18.30 1.86
CA PRO A 413 4.37 18.31 3.24
C PRO A 413 5.21 17.36 4.09
N THR A 414 5.65 17.86 5.24
CA THR A 414 6.27 17.03 6.27
C THR A 414 5.21 16.19 6.97
N ILE A 415 5.59 15.02 7.46
CA ILE A 415 4.74 14.12 8.24
C ILE A 415 5.30 14.08 9.65
N ASP A 416 4.47 14.37 10.65
CA ASP A 416 4.90 14.28 12.04
C ASP A 416 5.13 12.82 12.46
N GLU A 417 6.08 12.61 13.36
CA GLU A 417 6.24 11.33 14.02
C GLU A 417 5.02 11.02 14.91
N VAL A 418 4.57 9.77 14.89
CA VAL A 418 3.54 9.30 15.81
C VAL A 418 4.24 8.50 16.91
N ARG A 419 4.21 8.99 18.14
CA ARG A 419 4.60 8.20 19.32
C ARG A 419 3.34 7.56 19.88
N GLY A 420 3.14 6.28 19.59
CA GLY A 420 1.91 5.55 19.85
C GLY A 420 1.48 5.49 21.33
N GLY A 421 0.17 5.29 21.51
CA GLY A 421 -0.50 4.84 22.74
C GLY A 421 -1.21 3.49 22.49
N SER A 422 -2.23 3.10 23.27
CA SER A 422 -2.91 1.81 23.06
C SER A 422 -3.59 1.64 21.69
N ASP A 423 -3.92 2.75 21.02
CA ASP A 423 -4.83 2.75 19.86
C ASP A 423 -4.16 3.28 18.56
N ALA A 424 -2.88 3.68 18.59
CA ALA A 424 -2.18 4.23 17.42
C ALA A 424 -0.79 3.61 17.25
N ARG A 425 -0.50 3.12 16.05
CA ARG A 425 0.80 2.54 15.69
C ARG A 425 1.86 3.64 15.64
N SER A 426 2.97 3.52 16.38
CA SER A 426 4.06 4.50 16.32
C SER A 426 4.69 4.55 14.92
N THR A 427 5.01 5.73 14.39
CA THR A 427 5.67 5.93 13.08
C THR A 427 6.78 6.96 13.19
N VAL A 428 7.79 6.89 12.31
CA VAL A 428 9.01 7.71 12.39
C VAL A 428 8.83 9.14 11.87
N GLY A 429 7.69 9.45 11.23
CA GLY A 429 7.46 10.72 10.54
C GLY A 429 8.41 10.92 9.34
N ASN A 430 8.26 12.06 8.69
CA ASN A 430 9.05 12.45 7.54
C ASN A 430 9.27 13.97 7.50
N PRO A 431 10.46 14.47 7.88
CA PRO A 431 10.74 15.90 7.92
C PRO A 431 11.14 16.49 6.55
N ALA A 432 11.14 15.70 5.47
CA ALA A 432 11.62 16.15 4.17
C ALA A 432 10.56 16.99 3.45
N PHE A 433 10.89 18.26 3.21
CA PHE A 433 10.06 19.20 2.45
C PHE A 433 10.43 19.31 0.96
N TRP A 434 11.42 18.53 0.51
CA TRP A 434 11.88 18.48 -0.88
C TRP A 434 11.29 17.31 -1.66
N GLN A 435 11.41 17.28 -2.99
CA GLN A 435 10.97 16.13 -3.77
C GLN A 435 11.84 14.91 -3.46
N HIS A 436 11.26 13.88 -2.83
CA HIS A 436 11.98 12.67 -2.40
C HIS A 436 11.12 11.42 -2.55
N MET A 437 11.75 10.24 -2.40
CA MET A 437 11.04 8.96 -2.37
C MET A 437 11.01 8.41 -0.94
N MET A 438 9.81 8.19 -0.41
CA MET A 438 9.64 7.37 0.78
C MET A 438 9.69 5.88 0.44
N THR A 439 10.19 5.05 1.36
CA THR A 439 10.33 3.59 1.16
C THR A 439 9.54 2.81 2.20
N TYR A 440 8.68 1.92 1.74
CA TYR A 440 7.87 1.01 2.57
C TYR A 440 8.23 -0.43 2.22
N GLY A 441 8.72 -1.18 3.20
CA GLY A 441 9.06 -2.60 3.04
C GLY A 441 7.86 -3.49 3.33
N ILE A 442 7.63 -4.50 2.51
CA ILE A 442 6.58 -5.50 2.73
C ILE A 442 7.21 -6.89 2.74
N GLY A 443 7.26 -7.52 3.91
CA GLY A 443 7.71 -8.91 4.07
C GLY A 443 6.53 -9.88 4.01
N PHE A 444 6.60 -10.91 3.19
CA PHE A 444 5.61 -12.00 3.15
C PHE A 444 6.08 -13.20 3.95
N GLY A 445 5.66 -13.26 5.23
CA GLY A 445 5.97 -14.33 6.18
C GLY A 445 7.47 -14.58 6.41
N VAL A 446 8.24 -13.49 6.39
CA VAL A 446 9.65 -13.43 6.71
C VAL A 446 9.89 -12.41 7.81
N GLU A 447 10.75 -12.75 8.76
CA GLU A 447 11.16 -11.86 9.84
C GLU A 447 12.68 -11.88 10.00
N GLY A 448 13.24 -10.71 10.30
CA GLY A 448 14.64 -10.55 10.63
C GLY A 448 14.90 -10.79 12.12
N THR A 449 16.08 -10.40 12.59
CA THR A 449 16.38 -10.38 14.05
C THR A 449 15.91 -9.10 14.72
N VAL A 450 15.63 -8.05 13.94
CA VAL A 450 15.15 -6.76 14.42
C VAL A 450 13.65 -6.67 14.17
N SER A 451 12.87 -6.43 15.22
CA SER A 451 11.44 -6.18 15.06
C SER A 451 11.20 -4.76 14.54
N ARG A 452 10.10 -4.56 13.82
CA ARG A 452 9.69 -3.24 13.33
C ARG A 452 9.54 -2.25 14.49
N ASP A 453 8.96 -2.68 15.62
CA ASP A 453 8.71 -1.77 16.74
C ASP A 453 9.99 -1.38 17.47
N ASP A 454 10.99 -2.27 17.55
CA ASP A 454 12.32 -1.92 18.06
C ASP A 454 13.03 -0.93 17.13
N ALA A 455 12.94 -1.13 15.81
CA ALA A 455 13.50 -0.22 14.82
C ALA A 455 12.89 1.19 14.90
N VAL A 456 11.55 1.28 14.95
CA VAL A 456 10.85 2.57 15.10
C VAL A 456 11.21 3.22 16.43
N SER A 457 11.22 2.45 17.53
CA SER A 457 11.62 2.96 18.85
C SER A 457 13.05 3.50 18.84
N ALA A 458 13.96 2.85 18.11
CA ALA A 458 15.33 3.30 17.99
C ALA A 458 15.45 4.62 17.22
N VAL A 459 14.66 4.79 16.15
CA VAL A 459 14.61 6.07 15.41
C VAL A 459 14.11 7.19 16.31
N LEU A 460 12.97 6.98 16.99
CA LEU A 460 12.33 7.99 17.85
C LEU A 460 13.20 8.40 19.05
N ASN A 461 14.08 7.51 19.51
CA ASN A 461 14.96 7.73 20.66
C ASN A 461 16.42 8.02 20.28
N GLY A 462 16.77 7.99 18.99
CA GLY A 462 18.14 8.17 18.51
C GLY A 462 19.12 7.10 19.01
N THR A 463 18.68 5.85 19.14
CA THR A 463 19.51 4.73 19.61
C THR A 463 19.99 3.85 18.47
N SER A 464 21.06 3.08 18.68
CA SER A 464 21.59 2.15 17.68
C SER A 464 20.76 0.87 17.56
N VAL A 465 20.76 0.31 16.35
CA VAL A 465 20.22 -1.01 16.02
C VAL A 465 21.33 -1.82 15.36
N ASP A 466 21.48 -3.09 15.75
CA ASP A 466 22.37 -4.01 15.04
C ASP A 466 21.64 -4.65 13.86
N TRP A 467 21.67 -3.96 12.72
CA TRP A 467 21.03 -4.43 11.48
C TRP A 467 21.65 -5.73 10.94
N TRP A 468 22.86 -6.08 11.36
CA TRP A 468 23.67 -7.16 10.78
C TRP A 468 24.02 -8.27 11.78
N GLY A 469 23.42 -8.27 12.97
CA GLY A 469 23.67 -9.25 14.03
C GLY A 469 23.04 -10.64 13.80
N GLY A 470 22.23 -10.79 12.75
CA GLY A 470 21.63 -12.06 12.36
C GLY A 470 22.52 -12.89 11.42
N ASN A 471 21.96 -13.99 10.91
CA ASN A 471 22.58 -14.73 9.81
C ASN A 471 22.39 -14.02 8.46
N THR A 472 23.04 -14.51 7.39
CA THR A 472 22.98 -13.94 6.03
C THR A 472 21.56 -13.67 5.53
N ASN A 473 20.62 -14.53 5.90
CA ASN A 473 19.24 -14.49 5.48
C ASN A 473 18.47 -13.44 6.29
N GLN A 474 18.51 -13.55 7.63
CA GLN A 474 17.88 -12.58 8.53
C GLN A 474 18.35 -11.14 8.26
N ASN A 475 19.64 -10.96 7.99
CA ASN A 475 20.22 -9.65 7.70
C ASN A 475 19.64 -9.00 6.43
N LYS A 476 19.17 -9.76 5.45
CA LYS A 476 18.52 -9.20 4.26
C LYS A 476 17.12 -8.68 4.56
N ILE A 477 16.42 -9.29 5.52
CA ILE A 477 15.12 -8.79 5.99
C ILE A 477 15.31 -7.57 6.87
N ASN A 478 16.32 -7.59 7.75
CA ASN A 478 16.73 -6.40 8.51
C ASN A 478 17.08 -5.24 7.57
N ASP A 479 17.79 -5.48 6.46
CA ASP A 479 18.14 -4.45 5.47
C ASP A 479 16.90 -3.85 4.78
N LEU A 480 15.86 -4.65 4.50
CA LEU A 480 14.58 -4.12 3.99
C LEU A 480 13.86 -3.24 5.03
N LEU A 481 13.88 -3.64 6.31
CA LEU A 481 13.35 -2.82 7.41
C LEU A 481 14.18 -1.54 7.59
N HIS A 482 15.50 -1.64 7.52
CA HIS A 482 16.44 -0.52 7.62
C HIS A 482 16.23 0.48 6.46
N ALA A 483 16.02 -0.02 5.24
CA ALA A 483 15.60 0.78 4.09
C ALA A 483 14.29 1.52 4.32
N SER A 484 13.33 0.90 4.99
CA SER A 484 12.06 1.55 5.34
C SER A 484 12.30 2.73 6.30
N MET A 485 13.19 2.57 7.29
CA MET A 485 13.57 3.65 8.21
C MET A 485 14.35 4.76 7.49
N ASN A 486 15.31 4.40 6.65
CA ASN A 486 16.11 5.35 5.88
C ASN A 486 15.29 6.15 4.86
N GLY A 487 14.26 5.53 4.29
CA GLY A 487 13.27 6.19 3.44
C GLY A 487 12.11 6.85 4.20
N ARG A 488 12.15 6.95 5.54
CA ARG A 488 11.07 7.54 6.36
C ARG A 488 9.67 6.98 6.08
N GLY A 489 9.61 5.69 5.77
CA GLY A 489 8.35 4.96 5.65
C GLY A 489 8.16 3.99 6.81
N ASP A 490 7.55 2.85 6.51
CA ASP A 490 7.21 1.82 7.50
C ASP A 490 7.40 0.41 6.90
N PHE A 491 7.34 -0.60 7.76
CA PHE A 491 7.47 -2.00 7.39
C PHE A 491 6.20 -2.78 7.70
N PHE A 492 5.71 -3.55 6.73
CA PHE A 492 4.46 -4.29 6.81
C PHE A 492 4.70 -5.79 6.64
N SER A 493 3.89 -6.59 7.33
CA SER A 493 3.80 -8.02 7.07
C SER A 493 2.60 -8.29 6.18
N ALA A 494 2.82 -8.86 5.00
CA ALA A 494 1.74 -9.22 4.07
C ALA A 494 1.07 -10.57 4.41
N GLY A 495 1.43 -11.21 5.53
CA GLY A 495 0.84 -12.48 5.95
C GLY A 495 -0.63 -12.39 6.39
N ASP A 496 -1.14 -11.19 6.66
CA ASP A 496 -2.53 -10.91 7.04
C ASP A 496 -3.10 -9.77 6.19
N PRO A 497 -4.02 -10.05 5.24
CA PRO A 497 -4.63 -9.06 4.37
C PRO A 497 -5.34 -7.92 5.11
N GLU A 498 -5.95 -8.20 6.27
CA GLU A 498 -6.70 -7.19 7.04
C GLU A 498 -5.75 -6.23 7.75
N THR A 499 -4.67 -6.77 8.30
CA THR A 499 -3.55 -5.97 8.83
C THR A 499 -2.93 -5.13 7.71
N PHE A 500 -2.67 -5.71 6.53
CA PHE A 500 -2.13 -4.96 5.40
C PHE A 500 -3.07 -3.84 4.94
N ARG A 501 -4.38 -4.09 4.85
CA ARG A 501 -5.41 -3.08 4.52
C ARG A 501 -5.37 -1.92 5.49
N THR A 502 -5.47 -2.21 6.78
CA THR A 502 -5.50 -1.20 7.84
C THR A 502 -4.22 -0.36 7.85
N GLN A 503 -3.06 -0.99 7.56
CA GLN A 503 -1.78 -0.30 7.48
C GLN A 503 -1.66 0.58 6.23
N LEU A 504 -2.19 0.14 5.08
CA LEU A 504 -2.26 0.96 3.87
C LEU A 504 -3.21 2.15 4.05
N GLU A 505 -4.37 1.96 4.67
CA GLU A 505 -5.30 3.06 4.97
C GLU A 505 -4.67 4.07 5.93
N GLY A 506 -4.06 3.61 7.03
CA GLY A 506 -3.36 4.51 7.95
C GLY A 506 -2.18 5.25 7.31
N LEU A 507 -1.55 4.68 6.28
CA LEU A 507 -0.55 5.35 5.46
C LEU A 507 -1.18 6.43 4.59
N LEU A 508 -2.25 6.11 3.86
CA LEU A 508 -2.95 7.06 3.00
C LEU A 508 -3.54 8.21 3.81
N ASP A 509 -4.07 7.93 5.00
CA ASP A 509 -4.56 8.95 5.93
C ASP A 509 -3.44 9.87 6.41
N GLN A 510 -2.24 9.35 6.68
CA GLN A 510 -1.07 10.17 6.99
C GLN A 510 -0.67 11.06 5.81
N PHE A 511 -0.73 10.54 4.58
CA PHE A 511 -0.43 11.35 3.40
C PHE A 511 -1.46 12.45 3.19
N LEU A 512 -2.75 12.09 3.23
CA LEU A 512 -3.86 13.00 2.94
C LEU A 512 -4.09 14.02 4.06
N GLY A 513 -3.89 13.63 5.32
CA GLY A 513 -3.98 14.53 6.46
C GLY A 513 -2.89 15.60 6.47
N ASN A 514 -1.68 15.27 6.02
CA ASN A 514 -0.57 16.21 5.91
C ASN A 514 -0.54 16.95 4.57
N ALA A 515 -1.20 16.44 3.54
CA ALA A 515 -1.34 17.11 2.24
C ALA A 515 -2.24 18.36 2.27
N GLY A 516 -2.72 18.79 3.44
CA GLY A 516 -3.18 20.15 3.79
C GLY A 516 -3.96 20.91 2.72
N SER A 517 -5.28 21.06 2.93
CA SER A 517 -6.25 21.86 2.15
C SER A 517 -5.61 22.91 1.23
N ALA A 518 -5.54 22.60 -0.07
CA ALA A 518 -5.28 23.60 -1.10
C ALA A 518 -6.54 24.45 -1.24
N THR A 519 -6.70 25.48 -0.42
CA THR A 519 -7.69 26.50 -0.71
C THR A 519 -7.23 27.27 -1.92
N GLY A 520 -7.76 26.91 -3.09
CA GLY A 520 -7.86 27.85 -4.19
C GLY A 520 -8.58 29.08 -3.64
N VAL A 521 -7.90 30.23 -3.66
CA VAL A 521 -8.55 31.52 -3.42
C VAL A 521 -9.59 31.67 -4.54
N ASP A 522 -10.86 31.41 -4.24
CA ASP A 522 -11.93 31.54 -5.24
C ASP A 522 -12.21 33.04 -5.45
N PHE A 523 -11.75 33.57 -6.57
CA PHE A 523 -11.92 34.97 -6.93
C PHE A 523 -13.35 35.20 -7.45
N ASN A 524 -14.28 35.56 -6.56
CA ASN A 524 -15.50 36.25 -7.00
C ASN A 524 -15.25 37.76 -7.11
N VAL A 525 -14.36 38.19 -8.03
CA VAL A 525 -14.25 39.61 -8.37
C VAL A 525 -14.24 39.77 -9.88
N ALA A 526 -15.41 40.13 -10.43
CA ALA A 526 -15.48 40.74 -11.75
C ALA A 526 -14.88 42.15 -11.63
N SER A 527 -13.59 42.29 -11.99
CA SER A 527 -12.78 43.52 -12.01
C SER A 527 -12.45 44.17 -10.66
N ILE A 528 -11.15 44.33 -10.38
CA ILE A 528 -10.65 45.25 -9.34
C ILE A 528 -10.75 46.67 -9.92
N GLU A 529 -11.93 47.27 -9.85
CA GLU A 529 -12.14 48.70 -10.15
C GLU A 529 -12.55 49.52 -8.92
N ALA A 530 -12.46 48.94 -7.73
CA ALA A 530 -12.68 49.65 -6.47
C ALA A 530 -11.40 49.65 -5.63
N ASP A 531 -10.95 50.83 -5.21
CA ASP A 531 -10.07 50.96 -4.06
C ASP A 531 -10.73 50.22 -2.87
N ASN A 532 -9.96 49.41 -2.14
CA ASN A 532 -10.37 48.59 -0.99
C ASN A 532 -11.21 47.32 -1.26
N ALA A 533 -10.87 46.54 -2.30
CA ALA A 533 -11.47 45.22 -2.47
C ALA A 533 -11.05 44.25 -1.34
N LEU A 534 -12.02 43.68 -0.62
CA LEU A 534 -11.79 42.66 0.41
C LEU A 534 -11.77 41.26 -0.22
N VAL A 535 -10.67 40.54 -0.02
CA VAL A 535 -10.51 39.14 -0.40
C VAL A 535 -10.71 38.26 0.83
N PHE A 536 -11.52 37.22 0.70
CA PHE A 536 -11.78 36.25 1.76
C PHE A 536 -11.02 34.96 1.47
N SER A 537 -10.28 34.46 2.46
CA SER A 537 -9.59 33.17 2.42
C SER A 537 -9.98 32.36 3.66
N SER A 538 -10.10 31.04 3.52
CA SER A 538 -10.32 30.14 4.65
C SER A 538 -9.22 29.10 4.69
N TYR A 539 -8.80 28.65 5.86
CA TYR A 539 -7.93 27.49 6.01
C TYR A 539 -8.35 26.66 7.23
N PHE A 540 -7.99 25.38 7.24
CA PHE A 540 -8.30 24.45 8.32
C PHE A 540 -7.18 23.40 8.45
N GLU A 541 -6.80 23.11 9.70
CA GLU A 541 -5.86 22.07 10.07
C GLU A 541 -6.62 20.88 10.70
N PRO A 542 -6.64 19.70 10.04
CA PRO A 542 -7.40 18.53 10.49
C PRO A 542 -6.95 17.99 11.84
N ASN A 543 -5.64 17.99 12.09
CA ASN A 543 -5.05 17.40 13.30
C ASN A 543 -5.31 18.25 14.55
N GLY A 544 -5.49 19.56 14.39
CA GLY A 544 -5.76 20.50 15.48
C GLY A 544 -7.23 20.86 15.65
N TRP A 545 -8.11 20.48 14.71
CA TRP A 545 -9.48 21.02 14.59
C TRP A 545 -9.53 22.56 14.61
N THR A 546 -8.47 23.20 14.14
CA THR A 546 -8.38 24.67 14.08
C THR A 546 -8.56 25.14 12.66
N GLY A 547 -9.17 26.30 12.49
CA GLY A 547 -9.25 26.97 11.19
C GLY A 547 -9.45 28.45 11.38
N ASP A 548 -9.37 29.18 10.27
CA ASP A 548 -9.68 30.60 10.23
C ASP A 548 -10.39 30.96 8.92
N LEU A 549 -11.11 32.07 8.99
CA LEU A 549 -11.65 32.79 7.84
C LEU A 549 -11.07 34.20 7.94
N GLU A 550 -10.20 34.53 7.01
CA GLU A 550 -9.54 35.82 6.94
C GLU A 550 -10.13 36.66 5.81
N ALA A 551 -10.23 37.96 6.05
CA ALA A 551 -10.48 38.96 5.03
C ALA A 551 -9.26 39.88 4.95
N THR A 552 -8.74 40.10 3.75
CA THR A 552 -7.60 40.97 3.50
C THR A 552 -7.94 41.96 2.40
N THR A 553 -7.68 43.24 2.62
CA THR A 553 -7.88 44.27 1.61
C THR A 553 -6.72 44.25 0.61
N LEU A 554 -7.05 44.15 -0.68
CA LEU A 554 -6.09 44.26 -1.77
C LEU A 554 -6.27 45.58 -2.52
N LYS A 555 -5.17 46.16 -2.98
CA LYS A 555 -5.12 47.30 -3.91
C LYS A 555 -4.42 46.90 -5.21
N ALA A 556 -4.61 47.69 -6.26
CA ALA A 556 -3.79 47.57 -7.46
C ALA A 556 -2.35 48.02 -7.16
N GLY A 557 -1.40 47.10 -7.33
CA GLY A 557 0.04 47.37 -7.32
C GLY A 557 0.48 48.17 -8.54
N ALA A 558 1.70 48.70 -8.51
CA ALA A 558 2.22 49.57 -9.57
C ALA A 558 2.38 48.87 -10.93
N ASP A 559 2.41 47.53 -10.93
CA ASP A 559 2.48 46.66 -12.11
C ASP A 559 1.10 46.10 -12.52
N GLY A 560 0.02 46.56 -11.89
CA GLY A 560 -1.34 46.09 -12.12
C GLY A 560 -1.66 44.76 -11.44
N ARG A 561 -0.77 44.20 -10.62
CA ARG A 561 -1.04 43.01 -9.81
C ARG A 561 -1.63 43.39 -8.44
N PRO A 562 -2.48 42.57 -7.83
CA PRO A 562 -3.01 42.85 -6.50
C PRO A 562 -1.89 42.84 -5.44
N GLU A 563 -1.83 43.87 -4.60
CA GLU A 563 -0.94 43.97 -3.44
C GLU A 563 -1.76 44.14 -2.16
N ALA A 564 -1.32 43.55 -1.05
CA ALA A 564 -1.99 43.73 0.24
C ALA A 564 -1.85 45.18 0.74
N VAL A 565 -2.94 45.75 1.25
CA VAL A 565 -2.92 47.05 1.93
C VAL A 565 -2.41 46.85 3.36
N GLY A 566 -1.25 47.46 3.68
CA GLY A 566 -0.71 47.47 5.04
C GLY A 566 -0.95 48.81 5.76
N GLY A 567 -0.90 48.80 7.09
CA GLY A 567 -1.08 50.00 7.94
C GLY A 567 -2.53 50.20 8.42
N ASP A 568 -2.85 51.41 8.91
CA ASP A 568 -4.19 51.75 9.45
C ASP A 568 -5.33 51.67 8.42
N ASP A 569 -5.00 51.55 7.12
CA ASP A 569 -5.94 51.40 6.01
C ASP A 569 -6.32 49.93 5.71
N SER A 570 -5.76 48.96 6.45
CA SER A 570 -6.14 47.55 6.30
C SER A 570 -7.49 47.27 6.99
N GLU A 571 -8.57 47.11 6.23
CA GLU A 571 -9.89 46.70 6.76
C GLU A 571 -10.01 45.18 6.98
N GLY A 572 -8.87 44.47 7.00
CA GLY A 572 -8.82 43.03 7.15
C GLY A 572 -9.28 42.53 8.53
N TRP A 573 -9.74 41.29 8.59
CA TRP A 573 -10.13 40.65 9.84
C TRP A 573 -9.91 39.14 9.81
N SER A 574 -9.68 38.54 10.98
CA SER A 574 -9.64 37.09 11.19
C SER A 574 -10.83 36.67 12.06
N ALA A 575 -11.60 35.67 11.61
CA ALA A 575 -12.70 35.10 12.38
C ALA A 575 -12.19 34.53 13.69
N ARG A 576 -11.04 33.83 13.68
CA ARG A 576 -10.38 33.28 14.86
C ARG A 576 -10.01 34.35 15.86
N THR A 577 -9.44 35.47 15.41
CA THR A 577 -9.08 36.59 16.28
C THR A 577 -10.32 37.21 16.93
N LYS A 578 -11.40 37.38 16.16
CA LYS A 578 -12.69 37.87 16.67
C LYS A 578 -13.36 36.87 17.63
N LEU A 579 -13.30 35.58 17.36
CA LEU A 579 -13.82 34.53 18.24
C LEU A 579 -13.02 34.41 19.54
N ASN A 580 -11.68 34.47 19.47
CA ASN A 580 -10.79 34.38 20.62
C ASN A 580 -10.92 35.58 21.57
N SER A 581 -11.26 36.75 21.03
CA SER A 581 -11.54 37.96 21.82
C SER A 581 -12.96 37.99 22.40
N ALA A 582 -13.88 37.14 21.92
CA ALA A 582 -15.21 37.00 22.49
C ALA A 582 -15.19 36.06 23.72
N VAL A 583 -15.85 36.49 24.79
CA VAL A 583 -16.13 35.64 25.97
C VAL A 583 -16.93 34.42 25.50
N PRO A 584 -16.52 33.18 25.85
CA PRO A 584 -17.21 31.96 25.40
C PRO A 584 -18.73 32.02 25.58
N ASP A 585 -19.20 32.45 26.76
CA ASP A 585 -20.64 32.52 27.09
C ASP A 585 -21.44 33.51 26.23
N ASP A 586 -20.79 34.50 25.61
CA ASP A 586 -21.43 35.49 24.74
C ASP A 586 -21.48 35.04 23.27
N ARG A 587 -20.91 33.88 22.94
CA ARG A 587 -20.89 33.34 21.57
C ARG A 587 -22.26 32.75 21.23
N ASN A 588 -22.85 33.25 20.15
CA ASN A 588 -24.06 32.67 19.58
C ASN A 588 -23.72 31.41 18.76
N ILE A 589 -23.76 30.25 19.39
CA ILE A 589 -23.52 28.95 18.74
C ILE A 589 -24.85 28.35 18.30
N LEU A 590 -24.99 28.15 16.98
CA LEU A 590 -26.14 27.49 16.38
C LEU A 590 -25.80 26.01 16.17
N THR A 591 -26.66 25.11 16.65
CA THR A 591 -26.51 23.67 16.41
C THR A 591 -27.73 23.09 15.72
N PHE A 592 -27.57 21.95 15.03
CA PHE A 592 -28.62 21.29 14.26
C PHE A 592 -28.53 19.78 14.48
N ASP A 593 -29.65 19.13 14.76
CA ASP A 593 -29.71 17.69 15.09
C ASP A 593 -30.12 16.80 13.92
N GLY A 594 -30.13 17.34 12.70
CA GLY A 594 -30.65 16.66 11.51
C GLY A 594 -32.14 16.91 11.25
N SER A 595 -32.90 17.46 12.22
CA SER A 595 -34.33 17.72 12.09
C SER A 595 -34.75 19.16 12.45
N ARG A 596 -34.05 19.79 13.39
CA ARG A 596 -34.33 21.16 13.85
C ARG A 596 -33.08 21.82 14.44
N GLY A 597 -33.09 23.15 14.48
CA GLY A 597 -32.10 23.91 15.23
C GLY A 597 -32.21 23.59 16.73
N GLN A 598 -31.09 23.25 17.35
CA GLN A 598 -30.96 23.04 18.78
C GLN A 598 -30.15 24.20 19.40
N PRO A 599 -30.56 24.73 20.56
CA PRO A 599 -29.77 25.72 21.27
C PRO A 599 -28.53 25.06 21.87
N PHE A 600 -27.35 25.61 21.57
CA PHE A 600 -26.12 25.21 22.24
C PHE A 600 -26.20 25.57 23.73
N ARG A 601 -25.87 24.62 24.60
CA ARG A 601 -25.90 24.81 26.05
C ARG A 601 -24.50 24.57 26.63
N TRP A 602 -23.84 25.66 27.03
CA TRP A 602 -22.51 25.61 27.67
C TRP A 602 -22.46 24.64 28.86
N THR A 603 -23.54 24.56 29.64
CA THR A 603 -23.67 23.65 30.79
C THR A 603 -23.72 22.16 30.44
N SER A 604 -23.84 21.82 29.16
CA SER A 604 -23.98 20.44 28.66
C SER A 604 -22.71 19.91 28.00
N VAL A 605 -21.63 20.70 28.00
CA VAL A 605 -20.31 20.32 27.48
C VAL A 605 -19.59 19.50 28.56
N SER A 606 -19.20 18.26 28.23
CA SER A 606 -18.41 17.43 29.14
C SER A 606 -16.93 17.87 29.13
N PRO A 607 -16.10 17.51 30.12
CA PRO A 607 -14.65 17.82 30.09
C PRO A 607 -13.86 17.25 28.90
N LYS A 608 -14.49 16.42 28.05
CA LYS A 608 -13.92 15.82 26.84
C LYS A 608 -14.38 16.51 25.54
N GLN A 609 -15.22 17.54 25.63
CA GLN A 609 -15.73 18.37 24.54
C GLN A 609 -15.33 19.82 24.81
#